data_AF-A0A412PAP2-F1
#
_entry.id   AF-A0A412PAP2-F1
#
_cell.length_a   1.000
_cell.length_b   1.000
_cell.length_c   1.000
_cell.angle_alpha   90.00
_cell.angle_beta   90.00
_cell.angle_gamma   90.00
#
_symmetry.space_group_name_H-M   'P 1'
#
loop_
_entity.id
_entity.type
_entity.pdbx_description
1 polymer ?
#
loop_
_entity_poly.entity_id
_entity_poly.type
_entity_poly.pdbx_seq_one_letter_code
_entity_poly.pdbx_strand_id
1 'polypeptide(L)'
;MAYAEIVDVEKGFRKFEENEIKKATALIDEATVIIDAYAPKASNDVKKVVTCRMVRRAIGDGQETQTFPMGATQGSIGALGYTQSWTLNNGSVGELYLAKTEKQLLGIGNKLGSHSPLESLL
;
A
#
# COMPACT_ATOMS: atom_id res chain seq x y z
N MET A 1 8.72 -2.28 15.25
CA MET A 1 8.02 -1.08 15.75
C MET A 1 7.35 -0.43 14.57
N ALA A 2 6.08 -0.06 14.69
CA ALA A 2 5.35 0.62 13.62
C ALA A 2 5.97 1.98 13.29
N TYR A 3 6.06 2.31 12.00
CA TYR A 3 6.63 3.58 11.51
C TYR A 3 5.64 4.74 11.49
N ALA A 4 4.35 4.44 11.54
CA ALA A 4 3.26 5.41 11.49
C ALA A 4 2.20 5.06 12.54
N GLU A 5 1.56 6.08 13.11
CA GLU A 5 0.38 5.91 13.94
C GLU A 5 -0.89 6.20 13.16
N ILE A 6 -2.04 5.78 13.69
CA ILE A 6 -3.36 6.05 13.11
C ILE A 6 -3.55 7.55 12.85
N VAL A 7 -3.10 8.40 13.78
CA VAL A 7 -3.17 9.86 13.66
C VAL A 7 -2.43 10.37 12.42
N ASP A 8 -1.31 9.75 12.03
CA ASP A 8 -0.57 10.13 10.84
C ASP A 8 -1.27 9.71 9.55
N VAL A 9 -1.96 8.57 9.58
CA VAL A 9 -2.77 8.09 8.46
C VAL A 9 -3.97 9.02 8.28
N GLU A 10 -4.67 9.38 9.34
CA GLU A 10 -5.85 10.26 9.32
C GLU A 10 -5.52 11.71 8.93
N LYS A 11 -4.37 12.27 9.32
CA LYS A 11 -3.98 13.66 8.98
C LYS A 11 -4.00 13.98 7.49
N GLY A 12 -3.73 12.98 6.65
CA GLY A 12 -3.75 13.13 5.18
C GLY A 12 -4.85 12.29 4.53
N PHE A 13 -5.90 11.94 5.28
CA PHE A 13 -7.03 11.14 4.84
C PHE A 13 -8.32 11.59 5.54
N ARG A 14 -9.39 10.79 5.44
CA ARG A 14 -10.55 10.94 6.32
C ARG A 14 -10.31 10.32 7.69
N LYS A 15 -11.12 10.71 8.67
CA LYS A 15 -11.17 10.04 9.97
C LYS A 15 -11.71 8.62 9.82
N PHE A 16 -11.16 7.70 10.62
CA PHE A 16 -11.57 6.31 10.63
C PHE A 16 -12.67 6.05 11.66
N GLU A 17 -13.58 5.14 11.32
CA GLU A 17 -14.53 4.58 12.27
C GLU A 17 -13.86 3.50 13.14
N GLU A 18 -14.46 3.14 14.27
CA GLU A 18 -13.86 2.20 15.24
C GLU A 18 -13.46 0.84 14.64
N ASN A 19 -14.27 0.33 13.71
CA ASN A 19 -13.98 -0.91 12.99
C ASN A 19 -12.81 -0.76 12.00
N GLU A 20 -12.63 0.44 11.44
CA GLU A 20 -11.55 0.75 10.51
C GLU A 20 -10.23 0.96 11.26
N ILE A 21 -10.26 1.51 12.47
CA ILE A 21 -9.06 1.69 13.31
C ILE A 21 -8.37 0.34 13.58
N LYS A 22 -9.14 -0.71 13.91
CA LYS A 22 -8.59 -2.06 14.13
C LYS A 22 -7.94 -2.63 12.87
N LYS A 23 -8.61 -2.49 11.72
CA LYS A 23 -8.06 -2.93 10.42
C LYS A 23 -6.81 -2.13 10.05
N ALA A 24 -6.85 -0.81 10.19
CA ALA A 24 -5.74 0.09 9.92
C ALA A 24 -4.51 -0.26 10.76
N THR A 25 -4.70 -0.60 12.04
CA THR A 25 -3.62 -0.98 12.94
C THR A 25 -2.94 -2.27 12.44
N ALA A 26 -3.71 -3.30 12.09
CA ALA A 26 -3.15 -4.53 11.52
C ALA A 26 -2.42 -4.29 10.18
N LEU A 27 -2.95 -3.42 9.32
CA LEU A 27 -2.32 -3.05 8.05
C LEU A 27 -1.02 -2.26 8.24
N ILE A 28 -0.92 -1.43 9.29
CA ILE A 28 0.32 -0.72 9.64
C ILE A 28 1.42 -1.71 10.05
N ASP A 29 1.07 -2.73 10.84
CA ASP A 29 2.02 -3.76 11.26
C ASP A 29 2.52 -4.57 10.06
N GLU A 30 1.62 -4.98 9.16
CA GLU A 30 2.00 -5.69 7.93
C GLU A 30 2.86 -4.81 7.01
N ALA A 31 2.48 -3.54 6.80
CA ALA A 31 3.24 -2.59 5.99
C ALA A 31 4.66 -2.36 6.53
N THR A 32 4.83 -2.36 7.86
CA THR A 32 6.14 -2.25 8.51
C THR A 32 7.06 -3.40 8.11
N VAL A 33 6.54 -4.64 8.15
CA VAL A 33 7.30 -5.84 7.74
C VAL A 33 7.65 -5.78 6.25
N ILE A 34 6.72 -5.36 5.40
CA ILE A 34 6.96 -5.21 3.96
C ILE A 34 8.06 -4.17 3.71
N ILE A 35 7.98 -2.99 4.32
CA ILE A 35 8.95 -1.92 4.11
C ILE A 35 10.35 -2.34 4.59
N ASP A 36 10.44 -3.05 5.71
CA ASP A 36 11.72 -3.54 6.24
C ASP A 36 12.36 -4.61 5.37
N ALA A 37 11.56 -5.46 4.74
CA ALA A 37 12.06 -6.43 3.76
C ALA A 37 12.64 -5.74 2.51
N TYR A 38 12.07 -4.61 2.10
CA TYR A 38 12.42 -3.93 0.86
C TYR A 38 13.53 -2.87 1.02
N ALA A 39 13.54 -2.12 2.11
CA ALA A 39 14.51 -1.06 2.36
C ALA A 39 14.85 -0.92 3.85
N PRO A 40 15.69 -1.81 4.40
CA PRO A 40 16.08 -1.76 5.82
C PRO A 40 16.78 -0.44 6.17
N LYS A 41 17.54 0.15 5.23
CA LYS A 41 18.35 1.37 5.41
C LYS A 41 17.62 2.69 5.09
N ALA A 42 16.34 2.67 4.69
CA ALA A 42 15.61 3.90 4.39
C ALA A 42 15.38 4.76 5.65
N SER A 43 15.30 6.07 5.49
CA SER A 43 15.02 6.99 6.60
C SER A 43 13.62 6.76 7.17
N ASN A 44 13.48 6.98 8.49
CA ASN A 44 12.22 6.73 9.18
C ASN A 44 11.06 7.59 8.62
N ASP A 45 11.34 8.84 8.22
CA ASP A 45 10.34 9.72 7.59
C ASP A 45 9.81 9.17 6.27
N VAL A 46 10.68 8.58 5.45
CA VAL A 46 10.26 7.97 4.17
C VAL A 46 9.44 6.72 4.45
N LYS A 47 9.88 5.85 5.36
CA LYS A 47 9.13 4.64 5.75
C LYS A 47 7.74 5.01 6.28
N LYS A 48 7.63 6.07 7.08
CA LYS A 48 6.36 6.61 7.57
C LYS A 48 5.43 7.05 6.44
N VAL A 49 5.93 7.85 5.49
CA VAL A 49 5.11 8.31 4.35
C VAL A 49 4.61 7.14 3.50
N VAL A 50 5.47 6.14 3.25
CA VAL A 50 5.11 4.95 2.46
C VAL A 50 4.07 4.11 3.21
N THR A 51 4.26 3.88 4.51
CA THR A 51 3.29 3.17 5.37
C THR A 51 1.92 3.83 5.29
N CYS A 52 1.85 5.16 5.48
CA CYS A 52 0.58 5.89 5.39
C CYS A 52 -0.09 5.74 4.02
N ARG A 53 0.66 5.80 2.91
CA ARG A 53 0.10 5.67 1.56
C ARG A 53 -0.40 4.26 1.26
N MET A 54 0.32 3.23 1.70
CA MET A 54 -0.09 1.84 1.55
C MET A 54 -1.40 1.58 2.31
N VAL A 55 -1.48 2.00 3.58
CA VAL A 55 -2.67 1.78 4.43
C VAL A 55 -3.89 2.56 3.92
N ARG A 56 -3.73 3.84 3.53
CA ARG A 56 -4.82 4.63 2.93
C ARG A 56 -5.41 3.96 1.70
N ARG A 57 -4.55 3.36 0.88
CA ARG A 57 -4.96 2.66 -0.33
C ARG A 57 -5.68 1.35 -0.04
N ALA A 58 -5.20 0.61 0.95
CA ALA A 58 -5.82 -0.65 1.38
C ALA A 58 -7.21 -0.43 1.98
N ILE A 59 -7.41 0.66 2.73
CA ILE A 59 -8.71 1.02 3.31
C ILE A 59 -9.64 1.64 2.25
N GLY A 60 -9.09 2.46 1.35
CA GLY A 60 -9.87 3.18 0.34
C GLY A 60 -10.76 4.27 0.95
N ASP A 61 -11.48 5.00 0.09
CA ASP A 61 -12.22 6.20 0.49
C ASP A 61 -13.52 5.92 1.27
N GLY A 62 -13.81 4.66 1.62
CA GLY A 62 -15.04 4.28 2.34
C GLY A 62 -16.30 4.27 1.47
N GLN A 63 -16.18 4.56 0.17
CA GLN A 63 -17.18 4.08 -0.79
C GLN A 63 -17.13 2.56 -0.73
N GLU A 64 -18.28 1.92 -0.48
CA GLU A 64 -18.40 0.47 -0.39
C GLU A 64 -17.47 -0.15 -1.41
N THR A 65 -16.47 -0.87 -0.91
CA THR A 65 -15.65 -1.74 -1.74
C THR A 65 -16.65 -2.70 -2.34
N GLN A 66 -17.11 -2.40 -3.56
CA GLN A 66 -17.83 -3.34 -4.41
C GLN A 66 -17.08 -4.65 -4.21
N THR A 67 -17.78 -5.65 -3.69
CA THR A 67 -17.20 -6.83 -3.06
C THR A 67 -16.48 -7.64 -4.13
N PHE A 68 -15.23 -7.27 -4.39
CA PHE A 68 -14.40 -7.92 -5.37
C PHE A 68 -13.68 -9.08 -4.70
N PRO A 69 -13.56 -10.22 -5.40
CA PRO A 69 -12.81 -11.34 -4.86
C PRO A 69 -11.37 -10.89 -4.58
N MET A 70 -10.89 -11.25 -3.39
CA MET A 70 -9.50 -11.08 -2.99
C MET A 70 -8.58 -11.68 -4.08
N GLY A 71 -7.52 -10.97 -4.44
CA GLY A 71 -6.61 -11.42 -5.51
C GLY A 71 -7.03 -11.01 -6.93
N ALA A 72 -8.20 -10.39 -7.13
CA ALA A 72 -8.56 -9.86 -8.44
C ALA A 72 -7.73 -8.63 -8.80
N THR A 73 -7.23 -8.58 -10.04
CA THR A 73 -6.49 -7.43 -10.60
C THR A 73 -7.33 -6.64 -11.60
N GLN A 74 -8.45 -7.17 -12.05
CA GLN A 74 -9.39 -6.50 -12.95
C GLN A 74 -10.80 -7.02 -12.69
N GLY A 75 -11.79 -6.21 -13.03
CA GLY A 75 -13.17 -6.66 -13.00
C GLY A 75 -14.11 -5.69 -13.70
N SER A 76 -15.33 -6.15 -13.92
CA SER A 76 -16.42 -5.34 -14.43
C SER A 76 -17.70 -5.66 -13.67
N ILE A 77 -18.49 -4.63 -13.40
CA ILE A 77 -19.83 -4.72 -12.84
C ILE A 77 -20.79 -4.05 -13.83
N GLY A 78 -21.90 -4.73 -14.12
CA GLY A 78 -22.93 -4.23 -15.00
C GLY A 78 -24.29 -4.24 -14.31
N ALA A 79 -25.05 -3.16 -14.43
CA ALA A 79 -26.44 -3.07 -13.96
C ALA A 79 -27.23 -2.10 -14.83
N LEU A 80 -28.49 -2.45 -15.14
CA LEU A 80 -29.44 -1.60 -15.87
C LEU A 80 -28.89 -1.01 -17.18
N GLY A 81 -28.04 -1.77 -17.89
CA GLY A 81 -27.43 -1.34 -19.16
C GLY A 81 -26.15 -0.50 -19.03
N TYR A 82 -25.72 -0.17 -17.81
CA TYR A 82 -24.43 0.47 -17.54
C TYR A 82 -23.40 -0.57 -17.12
N THR A 83 -22.17 -0.43 -17.61
CA THR A 83 -21.03 -1.28 -17.22
C THR A 83 -19.88 -0.42 -16.74
N GLN A 84 -19.43 -0.65 -15.53
CA GLN A 84 -18.21 -0.06 -14.99
C GLN A 84 -17.14 -1.15 -14.94
N SER A 85 -15.97 -0.87 -15.51
CA SER A 85 -14.81 -1.76 -15.42
C SER A 85 -13.65 -1.03 -14.75
N TRP A 86 -12.82 -1.78 -14.06
CA TRP A 86 -11.60 -1.30 -13.43
C TRP A 86 -10.47 -2.30 -13.64
N THR A 87 -9.24 -1.80 -13.60
CA THR A 87 -8.03 -2.61 -13.65
C THR A 87 -7.04 -2.02 -12.67
N LEU A 88 -6.52 -2.84 -11.77
CA LEU A 88 -5.43 -2.54 -10.86
C LEU A 88 -4.13 -2.83 -11.59
N ASN A 89 -3.42 -1.77 -11.98
CA ASN A 89 -2.10 -1.88 -12.61
C ASN A 89 -1.01 -2.30 -11.61
N ASN A 90 -1.27 -2.17 -10.32
CA ASN A 90 -0.33 -2.48 -9.26
C ASN A 90 -1.04 -3.27 -8.17
N GLY A 91 -0.65 -4.54 -8.05
CA GLY A 91 -1.17 -5.46 -7.06
C GLY A 91 -2.59 -5.96 -7.33
N SER A 92 -3.16 -6.60 -6.32
CA SER A 92 -4.46 -7.26 -6.32
C SER A 92 -5.38 -6.73 -5.22
N VAL A 93 -6.68 -7.00 -5.32
CA VAL A 93 -7.64 -6.59 -4.27
C VAL A 93 -7.26 -7.24 -2.94
N GLY A 94 -7.04 -6.37 -1.95
CA GLY A 94 -6.82 -6.73 -0.56
C GLY A 94 -5.39 -7.15 -0.19
N GLU A 95 -4.42 -6.95 -1.07
CA GLU A 95 -3.00 -7.04 -0.71
C GLU A 95 -2.39 -5.63 -0.50
N LEU A 96 -1.45 -5.53 0.43
CA LEU A 96 -0.60 -4.35 0.57
C LEU A 96 0.52 -4.41 -0.47
N TYR A 97 0.63 -3.37 -1.29
CA TYR A 97 1.67 -3.30 -2.31
C TYR A 97 2.37 -1.95 -2.33
N LEU A 98 3.63 -1.97 -2.79
CA LEU A 98 4.43 -0.77 -3.03
C LEU A 98 4.21 -0.25 -4.46
N ALA A 99 3.73 0.98 -4.57
CA ALA A 99 3.65 1.69 -5.84
C ALA A 99 5.04 2.10 -6.35
N LYS A 100 5.13 2.37 -7.65
CA LYS A 100 6.38 2.79 -8.31
C LYS A 100 7.03 3.99 -7.62
N THR A 101 6.23 4.99 -7.25
CA THR A 101 6.70 6.21 -6.57
C THR A 101 7.22 5.91 -5.16
N GLU A 102 6.60 4.98 -4.43
CA GLU A 102 7.04 4.56 -3.09
C GLU A 102 8.35 3.78 -3.17
N LYS A 103 8.50 2.89 -4.17
CA LYS A 103 9.78 2.21 -4.44
C LYS A 103 10.89 3.21 -4.75
N GLN A 104 10.61 4.27 -5.50
CA GLN A 104 11.56 5.34 -5.77
C GLN A 104 11.94 6.11 -4.50
N LEU A 105 10.95 6.47 -3.66
CA LEU A 105 11.19 7.13 -2.38
C LEU A 105 12.06 6.28 -1.44
N LEU A 106 11.85 4.96 -1.41
CA LEU A 106 12.66 4.01 -0.64
C LEU A 106 14.06 3.79 -1.23
N GLY A 107 14.39 4.40 -2.38
CA GLY A 107 15.67 4.22 -3.06
C GLY A 107 15.80 2.92 -3.85
N ILE A 108 14.72 2.15 -3.99
CA ILE A 108 14.68 0.84 -4.67
C ILE A 108 14.30 0.98 -6.16
N GLY A 109 13.71 2.11 -6.53
CA GLY A 109 12.91 2.32 -7.74
C GLY A 109 13.56 2.02 -9.10
N ASN A 110 14.87 1.76 -9.17
CA ASN A 110 15.57 1.43 -10.42
C ASN A 110 16.24 0.04 -10.43
N LYS A 111 16.10 -0.79 -9.38
CA LYS A 111 16.90 -2.03 -9.22
C LYS A 111 16.11 -3.31 -8.98
N LEU A 112 14.82 -3.36 -9.32
CA LEU A 112 14.06 -4.61 -9.25
C LEU A 112 14.36 -5.46 -10.49
N GLY A 113 15.41 -6.30 -10.42
CA GLY A 113 15.73 -7.33 -11.42
C GLY A 113 17.20 -7.43 -11.85
N SER A 114 18.04 -6.43 -11.54
CA SER A 114 19.49 -6.50 -11.79
C SER A 114 20.26 -6.11 -10.53
N HIS A 115 20.78 -7.11 -9.82
CA HIS A 115 21.72 -6.91 -8.73
C HIS A 115 23.13 -7.16 -9.30
N SER A 116 23.92 -6.09 -9.47
CA SER A 116 25.32 -6.26 -9.84
C SER A 116 26.08 -6.81 -8.63
N PRO A 117 26.80 -7.94 -8.74
CA PRO A 117 27.56 -8.52 -7.62
C PRO A 117 28.64 -7.57 -7.08
N LEU A 118 29.02 -6.53 -7.83
CA LEU A 118 29.98 -5.49 -7.40
C LEU A 118 29.39 -4.47 -6.42
N GLU A 119 28.06 -4.33 -6.35
CA GLU A 119 27.43 -3.40 -5.40
C GLU A 119 27.43 -3.91 -3.95
N SER A 120 27.73 -5.20 -3.73
CA SER A 120 27.87 -5.80 -2.39
C SER A 120 29.27 -5.61 -1.78
N LEU A 121 30.22 -5.05 -2.54
CA LEU A 121 31.65 -4.95 -2.19
C LEU A 121 32.07 -3.54 -1.73
N LEU A 122 31.13 -2.59 -1.68
CA LEU A 122 31.31 -1.22 -1.18
C LEU A 122 30.52 -1.02 0.12
#